data_AF-A0A7W9G5M8-F1
#
_entry.id   AF-A0A7W9G5M8-F1
#
_cell.length_a   1.000
_cell.length_b   1.000
_cell.length_c   1.000
_cell.angle_alpha   90.00
_cell.angle_beta   90.00
_cell.angle_gamma   90.00
#
_symmetry.space_group_name_H-M   'P 1'
#
loop_
_entity.id
_entity.type
_entity.pdbx_description
1 polymer ?
#
loop_
_entity_poly.entity_id
_entity_poly.type
_entity_poly.pdbx_seq_one_letter_code
_entity_poly.pdbx_strand_id
1 'polypeptide(L)'
;MAALVYQKDARKQRVQAALGKALGAASSRLSTSWRKELLTNLRVPVDQHALATLLPYGTFNRDFLVATAKTLEALDRKAAQDNLSGGIPQDPMIGVMKALATHPKAAQDFFAGDPSVLKRYVTERPMYDDGAAFGKALEAATLTYRDRDGSPQEPSPGFTSAAIAWDFIHWEAQRVLAGTEGPSFATTGTTARILAAYINDVNRAAKMADVSDSKIYGPDRVYQPKEGQIWGAQFSREDLRKVMEDAFKQDPKALATVLAAETTWSRKLLDYGAAQAADGTGGKALKANAQEAGAGFGLITDASGLAAIQKGKELDEAQERNMQIFMAVVSTGLAIPQAAPWAITAGVVGSWNSMIEGSVTTEKNMNKATYDANTAKEKAKFLLDQMAVDAMLKHELFGKAGSASATHPWSSLEGLGKGEDPRKSSNNFLKDDGNSLMTLHEMAPYQGDIHPRLQAYQRWLYDGLAGDPWEKIAGDLDAGFERGFSEYKPS
;
A
#
# COMPACT_ATOMS: atom_id res chain seq x y z
N MET A 1 -11.50 41.62 5.88
CA MET A 1 -12.19 40.98 7.02
C MET A 1 -11.16 40.19 7.79
N ALA A 2 -10.89 40.58 9.04
CA ALA A 2 -9.91 39.93 9.90
C ALA A 2 -10.37 38.51 10.24
N ALA A 3 -9.49 37.54 10.01
CA ALA A 3 -9.69 36.17 10.45
C ALA A 3 -9.78 36.15 11.98
N LEU A 4 -10.97 35.87 12.52
CA LEU A 4 -11.14 35.48 13.91
C LEU A 4 -10.48 34.10 14.09
N VAL A 5 -9.19 34.10 14.36
CA VAL A 5 -8.49 32.94 14.91
C VAL A 5 -9.06 32.75 16.31
N TYR A 6 -10.07 31.87 16.43
CA TYR A 6 -10.53 31.37 17.72
C TYR A 6 -9.34 30.65 18.37
N GLN A 7 -8.68 31.30 19.33
CA GLN A 7 -7.70 30.62 20.19
C GLN A 7 -8.42 29.45 20.87
N LYS A 8 -7.95 28.22 20.61
CA LYS A 8 -8.40 27.02 21.32
C LYS A 8 -8.20 27.25 22.83
N ASP A 9 -9.29 27.43 23.56
CA ASP A 9 -9.27 27.59 25.02
C ASP A 9 -8.77 26.29 25.67
N ALA A 10 -7.51 26.30 26.10
CA ALA A 10 -6.85 25.18 26.74
C ALA A 10 -7.56 24.72 28.04
N ARG A 11 -8.29 25.61 28.73
CA ARG A 11 -9.06 25.23 29.93
C ARG A 11 -10.30 24.45 29.54
N LYS A 12 -11.03 24.88 28.50
CA LYS A 12 -12.19 24.15 27.95
C LYS A 12 -11.80 22.74 27.48
N GLN A 13 -10.68 22.60 26.77
CA GLN A 13 -10.19 21.28 26.33
C GLN A 13 -9.84 20.36 27.50
N ARG A 14 -9.23 20.89 28.58
CA ARG A 14 -8.93 20.08 29.78
C ARG A 14 -10.19 19.58 30.46
N VAL A 15 -11.24 20.40 30.55
CA VAL A 15 -12.54 19.99 31.12
C VAL A 15 -13.22 18.94 30.24
N GLN A 16 -13.24 19.14 28.92
CA GLN A 16 -13.76 18.15 27.98
C GLN A 16 -13.00 16.82 28.08
N ALA A 17 -11.67 16.87 28.20
CA ALA A 17 -10.87 15.68 28.37
C ALA A 17 -11.16 14.96 29.70
N ALA A 18 -11.32 15.71 30.80
CA ALA A 18 -11.66 15.12 32.10
C ALA A 18 -13.05 14.47 32.09
N LEU A 19 -14.05 15.13 31.50
CA LEU A 19 -15.40 14.61 31.35
C LEU A 19 -15.43 13.38 30.43
N GLY A 20 -14.73 13.42 29.30
CA GLY A 20 -14.60 12.29 28.39
C GLY A 20 -13.95 11.07 29.04
N LYS A 21 -12.86 11.28 29.81
CA LYS A 21 -12.22 10.22 30.61
C LYS A 21 -13.17 9.64 31.66
N ALA A 22 -13.89 10.49 32.39
CA ALA A 22 -14.85 10.05 33.40
C ALA A 22 -15.99 9.22 32.79
N LEU A 23 -16.56 9.69 31.67
CA LEU A 23 -17.60 8.97 30.95
C LEU A 23 -17.08 7.64 30.38
N GLY A 24 -15.88 7.64 29.80
CA GLY A 24 -15.21 6.43 29.31
C GLY A 24 -15.04 5.39 30.43
N ALA A 25 -14.48 5.80 31.57
CA ALA A 25 -14.30 4.93 32.73
C ALA A 25 -15.62 4.38 33.29
N ALA A 26 -16.70 5.18 33.26
CA ALA A 26 -18.02 4.77 33.70
C ALA A 26 -18.72 3.84 32.69
N SER A 27 -18.39 3.91 31.40
CA SER A 27 -19.17 3.29 30.32
C SER A 27 -19.34 1.76 30.45
N SER A 28 -18.36 1.05 31.02
CA SER A 28 -18.43 -0.39 31.27
C SER A 28 -19.39 -0.77 32.42
N ARG A 29 -19.71 0.19 33.29
CA ARG A 29 -20.60 0.03 34.45
C ARG A 29 -22.01 0.52 34.19
N LEU A 30 -22.26 1.18 33.05
CA LEU A 30 -23.59 1.64 32.68
C LEU A 30 -24.47 0.44 32.28
N SER A 31 -25.59 0.28 32.96
CA SER A 31 -26.62 -0.70 32.58
C SER A 31 -27.14 -0.41 31.16
N THR A 32 -27.71 -1.42 30.51
CA THR A 32 -28.32 -1.24 29.18
C THR A 32 -29.43 -0.19 29.20
N SER A 33 -30.17 -0.06 30.31
CA SER A 33 -31.21 0.98 30.47
C SER A 33 -30.62 2.39 30.50
N TRP A 34 -29.56 2.62 31.28
CA TRP A 34 -28.87 3.92 31.33
C TRP A 34 -28.23 4.29 29.99
N ARG A 35 -27.63 3.31 29.30
CA ARG A 35 -27.09 3.52 27.95
C ARG A 35 -28.18 3.93 26.97
N LYS A 36 -29.32 3.24 27.01
CA LYS A 36 -30.48 3.59 26.17
C LYS A 36 -30.99 4.99 26.49
N GLU A 37 -31.16 5.33 27.76
CA GLU A 37 -31.63 6.65 28.20
C GLU A 37 -30.73 7.77 27.69
N LEU A 38 -29.42 7.66 27.91
CA LEU A 38 -28.42 8.62 27.43
C LEU A 38 -28.53 8.84 25.91
N LEU A 39 -28.65 7.75 25.15
CA LEU A 39 -28.71 7.81 23.69
C LEU A 39 -30.05 8.30 23.15
N THR A 40 -31.16 8.02 23.85
CA THR A 40 -32.51 8.48 23.45
C THR A 40 -32.73 9.98 23.65
N ASN A 41 -31.89 10.62 24.48
CA ASN A 41 -31.97 12.05 24.79
C ASN A 41 -31.09 12.92 23.89
N LEU A 42 -30.37 12.35 22.92
CA LEU A 42 -29.57 13.08 21.91
C LEU A 42 -30.43 13.80 20.85
N ARG A 43 -31.62 14.28 21.22
CA ARG A 43 -32.63 14.83 20.30
C ARG A 43 -32.31 16.24 19.81
N VAL A 44 -31.41 16.95 20.50
CA VAL A 44 -31.01 18.32 20.17
C VAL A 44 -29.57 18.32 19.65
N PRO A 45 -29.25 19.08 18.58
CA PRO A 45 -27.89 19.11 18.00
C PRO A 45 -26.78 19.41 19.03
N VAL A 46 -27.04 20.30 19.99
CA VAL A 46 -26.09 20.63 21.07
C VAL A 46 -25.64 19.40 21.87
N ASP A 47 -26.55 18.49 22.21
CA ASP A 47 -26.23 17.31 23.02
C ASP A 47 -25.41 16.29 22.22
N GLN A 48 -25.70 16.17 20.92
CA GLN A 48 -24.93 15.35 19.98
C GLN A 48 -23.48 15.86 19.88
N HIS A 49 -23.27 17.17 19.71
CA HIS A 49 -21.93 17.76 19.66
C HIS A 49 -21.19 17.65 20.98
N ALA A 50 -21.89 17.87 22.10
CA ALA A 50 -21.30 17.75 23.43
C ALA A 50 -20.76 16.34 23.62
N LEU A 51 -21.57 15.30 23.35
CA LEU A 51 -21.13 13.92 23.44
C LEU A 51 -19.98 13.62 22.47
N ALA A 52 -20.13 13.96 21.19
CA ALA A 52 -19.11 13.74 20.16
C ALA A 52 -17.75 14.36 20.52
N THR A 53 -17.74 15.55 21.13
CA THR A 53 -16.49 16.22 21.53
C THR A 53 -15.79 15.52 22.70
N LEU A 54 -16.53 14.76 23.52
CA LEU A 54 -15.99 14.02 24.67
C LEU A 54 -15.41 12.66 24.27
N LEU A 55 -15.97 12.01 23.24
CA LEU A 55 -15.60 10.66 22.81
C LEU A 55 -14.09 10.48 22.53
N PRO A 56 -13.37 11.42 21.89
CA PRO A 56 -11.94 11.23 21.61
C PRO A 56 -11.04 11.16 22.85
N TYR A 57 -11.52 11.59 24.02
CA TYR A 57 -10.71 11.68 25.24
C TYR A 57 -10.93 10.53 26.22
N GLY A 58 -11.96 9.72 26.02
CA GLY A 58 -12.30 8.61 26.90
C GLY A 58 -11.89 7.25 26.33
N THR A 59 -11.70 6.28 27.22
CA THR A 59 -11.57 4.86 26.84
C THR A 59 -12.90 4.20 27.10
N PHE A 60 -13.65 3.89 26.04
CA PHE A 60 -15.03 3.41 26.17
C PHE A 60 -15.11 1.89 26.07
N ASN A 61 -16.10 1.32 26.76
CA ASN A 61 -16.53 -0.05 26.48
C ASN A 61 -16.99 -0.14 25.02
N ARG A 62 -16.56 -1.20 24.32
CA ARG A 62 -16.83 -1.42 22.90
C ARG A 62 -18.31 -1.27 22.56
N ASP A 63 -19.18 -1.97 23.28
CA ASP A 63 -20.61 -2.02 22.95
C ASP A 63 -21.27 -0.65 23.17
N PHE A 64 -20.82 0.11 24.17
CA PHE A 64 -21.24 1.50 24.37
C PHE A 64 -20.82 2.39 23.20
N LEU A 65 -19.55 2.30 22.78
CA LEU A 65 -19.04 3.11 21.68
C LEU A 65 -19.74 2.80 20.36
N VAL A 66 -19.95 1.52 20.04
CA VAL A 66 -20.68 1.11 18.83
C VAL A 66 -22.13 1.59 18.86
N ALA A 67 -22.83 1.43 19.99
CA ALA A 67 -24.21 1.92 20.13
C ALA A 67 -24.30 3.45 19.98
N THR A 68 -23.34 4.17 20.56
CA THR A 68 -23.23 5.63 20.43
C THR A 68 -22.98 6.05 18.98
N ALA A 69 -22.01 5.39 18.30
CA ALA A 69 -21.67 5.68 16.92
C ALA A 69 -22.86 5.43 15.98
N LYS A 70 -23.56 4.30 16.11
CA LYS A 70 -24.77 3.99 15.32
C LYS A 70 -25.90 4.99 15.57
N THR A 71 -26.10 5.42 16.81
CA THR A 71 -27.14 6.41 17.15
C THR A 71 -26.84 7.77 16.52
N LEU A 72 -25.60 8.25 16.65
CA LEU A 72 -25.19 9.53 16.07
C LEU A 72 -25.18 9.50 14.54
N GLU A 73 -24.79 8.39 13.92
CA GLU A 73 -24.86 8.22 12.46
C GLU A 73 -26.31 8.27 11.95
N ALA A 74 -27.24 7.60 12.63
CA ALA A 74 -28.65 7.62 12.25
C ALA A 74 -29.27 9.03 12.38
N LEU A 75 -28.91 9.76 13.44
CA LEU A 75 -29.34 11.14 13.65
C LEU A 75 -28.77 12.08 12.57
N ASP A 76 -27.49 11.91 12.25
CA ASP A 76 -26.81 12.65 11.20
C ASP A 76 -27.42 12.37 9.81
N ARG A 77 -27.76 11.12 9.51
CA ARG A 77 -28.46 10.72 8.28
C ARG A 77 -29.81 11.42 8.16
N LYS A 78 -30.56 11.51 9.26
CA LYS A 78 -31.84 12.22 9.30
C LYS A 78 -31.67 13.73 9.12
N ALA A 79 -30.70 14.34 9.80
CA ALA A 79 -30.42 15.77 9.70
C ALA A 79 -30.06 16.20 8.27
N ALA A 80 -29.32 15.35 7.54
CA ALA A 80 -28.98 15.57 6.13
C ALA A 80 -30.21 15.53 5.20
N GLN A 81 -31.19 14.67 5.49
CA GLN A 81 -32.45 14.59 4.72
C GLN A 81 -33.37 15.79 4.97
N ASP A 82 -33.38 16.33 6.19
CA ASP A 82 -34.26 17.41 6.60
C ASP A 82 -33.77 18.81 6.14
N ASN A 83 -32.67 18.90 5.37
CA ASN A 83 -32.03 20.15 4.92
C ASN A 83 -31.73 21.16 6.06
N LEU A 84 -31.57 20.66 7.29
CA LEU A 84 -31.29 21.48 8.49
C LEU A 84 -29.82 21.96 8.56
N SER A 85 -29.08 21.87 7.45
CA SER A 85 -27.66 22.19 7.31
C SER A 85 -27.32 23.68 7.50
N GLY A 86 -28.32 24.53 7.70
CA GLY A 86 -28.16 25.95 8.00
C GLY A 86 -27.69 26.19 9.43
N GLY A 87 -26.38 26.08 9.68
CA GLY A 87 -25.74 26.71 10.84
C GLY A 87 -25.29 25.79 11.98
N ILE A 88 -25.13 24.48 11.75
CA ILE A 88 -24.56 23.59 12.76
C ILE A 88 -23.03 23.77 12.80
N PRO A 89 -22.42 24.30 13.89
CA PRO A 89 -21.04 24.80 13.83
C PRO A 89 -19.93 23.74 13.74
N GLN A 90 -20.21 22.44 13.97
CA GLN A 90 -19.21 21.35 13.96
C GLN A 90 -19.84 19.99 13.64
N ASP A 91 -19.21 19.16 12.81
CA ASP A 91 -19.69 17.80 12.46
C ASP A 91 -19.49 16.81 13.64
N PRO A 92 -20.56 16.25 14.23
CA PRO A 92 -20.46 15.34 15.38
C PRO A 92 -19.80 14.00 15.02
N MET A 93 -19.83 13.60 13.75
CA MET A 93 -19.20 12.36 13.30
C MET A 93 -17.67 12.43 13.34
N ILE A 94 -17.06 13.62 13.30
CA ILE A 94 -15.60 13.78 13.51
C ILE A 94 -15.18 13.21 14.86
N GLY A 95 -15.94 13.54 15.92
CA GLY A 95 -15.67 13.06 17.27
C GLY A 95 -15.85 11.55 17.40
N VAL A 96 -16.89 11.01 16.78
CA VAL A 96 -17.16 9.56 16.71
C VAL A 96 -16.02 8.83 16.00
N MET A 97 -15.64 9.27 14.80
CA MET A 97 -14.59 8.63 14.00
C MET A 97 -13.24 8.68 14.73
N LYS A 98 -12.90 9.79 15.40
CA LYS A 98 -11.68 9.87 16.24
C LYS A 98 -11.68 8.88 17.39
N ALA A 99 -12.83 8.66 18.03
CA ALA A 99 -12.95 7.65 19.08
C ALA A 99 -12.82 6.23 18.51
N LEU A 100 -13.50 5.94 17.39
CA LEU A 100 -13.39 4.65 16.70
C LEU A 100 -11.96 4.35 16.25
N ALA A 101 -11.20 5.36 15.79
CA ALA A 101 -9.79 5.21 15.42
C ALA A 101 -8.89 4.70 16.56
N THR A 102 -9.30 4.89 17.81
CA THR A 102 -8.58 4.38 18.99
C THR A 102 -9.11 3.04 19.50
N HIS A 103 -10.19 2.53 18.90
CA HIS A 103 -10.87 1.29 19.28
C HIS A 103 -11.12 0.40 18.05
N PRO A 104 -10.08 -0.30 17.53
CA PRO A 104 -10.15 -1.08 16.29
C PRO A 104 -11.33 -2.03 16.17
N LYS A 105 -11.66 -2.77 17.25
CA LYS A 105 -12.80 -3.70 17.22
C LYS A 105 -14.15 -2.97 17.16
N ALA A 106 -14.28 -1.83 17.84
CA ALA A 106 -15.49 -1.02 17.73
C ALA A 106 -15.63 -0.40 16.33
N ALA A 107 -14.51 0.00 15.71
CA ALA A 107 -14.51 0.48 14.33
C ALA A 107 -14.96 -0.61 13.35
N GLN A 108 -14.46 -1.84 13.50
CA GLN A 108 -14.96 -2.98 12.73
C GLN A 108 -16.46 -3.21 12.91
N ASP A 109 -16.92 -3.31 14.15
CA ASP A 109 -18.33 -3.59 14.45
C ASP A 109 -19.27 -2.45 13.99
N PHE A 110 -18.75 -1.23 13.89
CA PHE A 110 -19.45 -0.09 13.30
C PHE A 110 -19.58 -0.21 11.78
N PHE A 111 -18.46 -0.38 11.05
CA PHE A 111 -18.49 -0.45 9.59
C PHE A 111 -19.09 -1.75 9.03
N ALA A 112 -18.81 -2.90 9.65
CA ALA A 112 -19.37 -4.18 9.24
C ALA A 112 -20.83 -4.38 9.69
N GLY A 113 -21.27 -3.61 10.70
CA GLY A 113 -22.61 -3.76 11.29
C GLY A 113 -23.74 -3.16 10.45
N ASP A 114 -23.45 -2.29 9.49
CA ASP A 114 -24.39 -1.76 8.50
C ASP A 114 -23.62 -1.42 7.20
N PRO A 115 -23.81 -2.19 6.11
CA PRO A 115 -23.11 -1.96 4.85
C PRO A 115 -23.35 -0.58 4.23
N SER A 116 -24.46 0.09 4.56
CA SER A 116 -24.77 1.44 4.05
C SER A 116 -23.88 2.53 4.64
N VAL A 117 -23.30 2.31 5.83
CA VAL A 117 -22.45 3.28 6.50
C VAL A 117 -21.20 3.55 5.68
N LEU A 118 -20.46 2.50 5.32
CA LEU A 118 -19.20 2.69 4.60
C LEU A 118 -19.43 3.35 3.24
N LYS A 119 -20.44 2.87 2.49
CA LYS A 119 -20.86 3.50 1.22
C LYS A 119 -21.12 4.99 1.42
N ARG A 120 -21.95 5.37 2.38
CA ARG A 120 -22.31 6.78 2.64
C ARG A 120 -21.08 7.66 2.89
N TYR A 121 -20.16 7.23 3.75
CA TYR A 121 -18.95 8.00 4.06
C TYR A 121 -17.91 7.99 2.96
N VAL A 122 -17.99 7.05 2.02
CA VAL A 122 -17.12 6.98 0.84
C VAL A 122 -17.67 7.80 -0.33
N THR A 123 -18.99 7.77 -0.57
CA THR A 123 -19.58 8.27 -1.82
C THR A 123 -20.52 9.46 -1.67
N GLU A 124 -21.11 9.69 -0.49
CA GLU A 124 -22.23 10.65 -0.33
C GLU A 124 -21.94 11.79 0.65
N ARG A 125 -21.21 11.51 1.74
CA ARG A 125 -21.11 12.41 2.89
C ARG A 125 -19.66 12.79 3.19
N PRO A 126 -19.15 13.92 2.67
CA PRO A 126 -17.85 14.44 3.08
C PRO A 126 -17.86 14.86 4.55
N MET A 127 -16.69 14.87 5.18
CA MET A 127 -16.50 15.35 6.55
C MET A 127 -15.77 16.70 6.55
N TYR A 128 -16.07 17.57 7.52
CA TYR A 128 -15.46 18.91 7.60
C TYR A 128 -13.97 18.93 8.00
N ASP A 129 -13.39 17.77 8.35
CA ASP A 129 -11.95 17.63 8.58
C ASP A 129 -11.24 16.94 7.40
N ASP A 130 -11.78 17.13 6.19
CA ASP A 130 -11.27 16.58 4.93
C ASP A 130 -11.09 15.05 4.98
N GLY A 131 -11.98 14.38 5.72
CA GLY A 131 -11.97 12.92 5.85
C GLY A 131 -10.89 12.36 6.77
N ALA A 132 -10.13 13.19 7.48
CA ALA A 132 -9.01 12.74 8.30
C ALA A 132 -9.44 11.80 9.43
N ALA A 133 -10.51 12.12 10.15
CA ALA A 133 -11.03 11.24 11.20
C ALA A 133 -11.60 9.94 10.64
N PHE A 134 -12.37 10.00 9.55
CA PHE A 134 -12.91 8.81 8.89
C PHE A 134 -11.79 7.88 8.41
N GLY A 135 -10.78 8.43 7.73
CA GLY A 135 -9.62 7.67 7.29
C GLY A 135 -8.92 6.96 8.44
N LYS A 136 -8.75 7.62 9.59
CA LYS A 136 -8.15 6.97 10.79
C LYS A 136 -9.03 5.89 11.40
N ALA A 137 -10.34 6.06 11.42
CA ALA A 137 -11.26 5.01 11.86
C ALA A 137 -11.20 3.80 10.92
N LEU A 138 -11.11 4.04 9.61
CA LEU A 138 -11.00 3.00 8.60
C LEU A 138 -9.67 2.25 8.68
N GLU A 139 -8.56 2.97 8.89
CA GLU A 139 -7.24 2.36 9.16
C GLU A 139 -7.31 1.46 10.40
N ALA A 140 -7.93 1.92 11.49
CA ALA A 140 -8.07 1.12 12.70
C ALA A 140 -8.89 -0.16 12.43
N ALA A 141 -9.96 -0.07 11.63
CA ALA A 141 -10.82 -1.20 11.28
C ALA A 141 -10.14 -2.21 10.34
N THR A 142 -9.25 -1.78 9.47
CA THR A 142 -8.67 -2.62 8.39
C THR A 142 -7.23 -3.05 8.65
N LEU A 143 -6.44 -2.28 9.40
CA LEU A 143 -4.99 -2.49 9.50
C LEU A 143 -4.53 -3.13 10.82
N THR A 144 -5.40 -3.16 11.84
CA THR A 144 -5.03 -3.66 13.17
C THR A 144 -4.98 -5.19 13.23
N TYR A 145 -5.98 -5.86 12.65
CA TYR A 145 -6.11 -7.32 12.73
C TYR A 145 -5.84 -7.92 11.35
N ARG A 146 -4.79 -8.74 11.26
CA ARG A 146 -4.36 -9.42 10.02
C ARG A 146 -4.05 -10.89 10.30
N ASP A 147 -5.01 -11.58 10.91
CA ASP A 147 -4.96 -13.02 11.19
C ASP A 147 -5.62 -13.85 10.06
N ARG A 148 -5.55 -15.19 10.19
CA ARG A 148 -6.21 -16.18 9.34
C ARG A 148 -7.16 -17.08 10.17
N ASP A 149 -7.48 -16.68 11.38
CA ASP A 149 -8.27 -17.50 12.30
C ASP A 149 -9.75 -17.55 11.89
N GLY A 150 -10.52 -18.48 12.45
CA GLY A 150 -11.96 -18.55 12.22
C GLY A 150 -12.36 -19.01 10.82
N SER A 151 -13.59 -18.67 10.41
CA SER A 151 -14.19 -19.11 9.13
C SER A 151 -15.20 -18.07 8.63
N PRO A 152 -15.73 -18.19 7.40
CA PRO A 152 -16.82 -17.32 6.95
C PRO A 152 -18.07 -17.36 7.84
N GLN A 153 -18.35 -18.50 8.49
CA GLN A 153 -19.49 -18.66 9.41
C GLN A 153 -19.20 -18.07 10.80
N GLU A 154 -17.93 -18.07 11.21
CA GLU A 154 -17.45 -17.52 12.47
C GLU A 154 -16.26 -16.58 12.18
N PRO A 155 -16.54 -15.37 11.67
CA PRO A 155 -15.50 -14.49 11.13
C PRO A 155 -14.59 -13.97 12.25
N SER A 156 -13.29 -14.12 12.05
CA SER A 156 -12.30 -13.50 12.92
C SER A 156 -12.23 -11.98 12.69
N PRO A 157 -11.53 -11.24 13.57
CA PRO A 157 -11.20 -9.84 13.31
C PRO A 157 -10.47 -9.65 11.97
N GLY A 158 -9.52 -10.50 11.60
CA GLY A 158 -8.82 -10.44 10.31
C GLY A 158 -9.75 -10.63 9.11
N PHE A 159 -10.70 -11.58 9.20
CA PHE A 159 -11.74 -11.75 8.18
C PHE A 159 -12.57 -10.48 8.00
N THR A 160 -12.98 -9.87 9.13
CA THR A 160 -13.77 -8.63 9.13
C THR A 160 -12.97 -7.46 8.54
N SER A 161 -11.68 -7.33 8.86
CA SER A 161 -10.80 -6.30 8.28
C SER A 161 -10.71 -6.42 6.76
N ALA A 162 -10.53 -7.64 6.24
CA ALA A 162 -10.48 -7.88 4.81
C ALA A 162 -11.80 -7.51 4.10
N ALA A 163 -12.96 -7.76 4.73
CA ALA A 163 -14.26 -7.43 4.15
C ALA A 163 -14.47 -5.92 4.08
N ILE A 164 -14.09 -5.19 5.13
CA ILE A 164 -14.16 -3.73 5.16
C ILE A 164 -13.19 -3.12 4.14
N ALA A 165 -11.97 -3.67 4.00
CA ALA A 165 -11.02 -3.22 2.99
C ALA A 165 -11.57 -3.42 1.57
N TRP A 166 -12.19 -4.56 1.31
CA TRP A 166 -12.90 -4.82 0.06
C TRP A 166 -14.00 -3.78 -0.20
N ASP A 167 -14.91 -3.58 0.77
CA ASP A 167 -16.02 -2.64 0.61
C ASP A 167 -15.51 -1.22 0.36
N PHE A 168 -14.44 -0.81 1.05
CA PHE A 168 -13.84 0.51 0.86
C PHE A 168 -13.32 0.70 -0.56
N ILE A 169 -12.48 -0.21 -1.05
CA ILE A 169 -11.90 -0.12 -2.40
C ILE A 169 -13.00 -0.19 -3.46
N HIS A 170 -14.00 -1.05 -3.27
CA HIS A 170 -15.14 -1.15 -4.17
C HIS A 170 -15.92 0.17 -4.26
N TRP A 171 -16.32 0.74 -3.12
CA TRP A 171 -17.07 2.00 -3.12
C TRP A 171 -16.26 3.19 -3.60
N GLU A 172 -14.96 3.24 -3.33
CA GLU A 172 -14.07 4.25 -3.89
C GLU A 172 -13.99 4.14 -5.42
N ALA A 173 -13.89 2.93 -5.96
CA ALA A 173 -13.93 2.72 -7.40
C ALA A 173 -15.25 3.20 -8.00
N GLN A 174 -16.39 2.87 -7.37
CA GLN A 174 -17.71 3.34 -7.83
C GLN A 174 -17.83 4.86 -7.78
N ARG A 175 -17.27 5.52 -6.76
CA ARG A 175 -17.21 7.00 -6.67
C ARG A 175 -16.44 7.59 -7.85
N VAL A 176 -15.25 7.05 -8.13
CA VAL A 176 -14.40 7.48 -9.24
C VAL A 176 -15.11 7.28 -10.58
N LEU A 177 -15.72 6.12 -10.78
CA LEU A 177 -16.47 5.78 -12.01
C LEU A 177 -17.71 6.66 -12.21
N ALA A 178 -18.37 7.09 -11.13
CA ALA A 178 -19.49 8.02 -11.18
C ALA A 178 -19.08 9.46 -11.55
N GLY A 179 -17.79 9.74 -11.75
CA GLY A 179 -17.31 11.07 -12.12
C GLY A 179 -17.41 12.08 -10.99
N THR A 180 -17.43 11.62 -9.74
CA THR A 180 -17.40 12.52 -8.58
C THR A 180 -16.00 13.13 -8.48
N GLU A 181 -15.82 14.33 -9.05
CA GLU A 181 -14.55 15.05 -9.03
C GLU A 181 -14.13 15.41 -7.60
N GLY A 182 -12.85 15.19 -7.28
CA GLY A 182 -12.26 15.50 -5.99
C GLY A 182 -11.74 14.27 -5.24
N PRO A 183 -11.02 14.48 -4.12
CA PRO A 183 -10.46 13.40 -3.35
C PRO A 183 -11.52 12.46 -2.80
N SER A 184 -11.11 11.21 -2.59
CA SER A 184 -11.82 10.27 -1.72
C SER A 184 -12.27 11.01 -0.45
N PHE A 185 -13.46 10.66 0.04
CA PHE A 185 -13.90 11.18 1.33
C PHE A 185 -13.09 10.61 2.50
N ALA A 186 -12.27 9.57 2.26
CA ALA A 186 -11.08 9.29 3.04
C ALA A 186 -9.86 10.00 2.43
N THR A 187 -8.90 10.42 3.26
CA THR A 187 -7.67 11.03 2.73
C THR A 187 -6.94 10.08 1.76
N THR A 188 -6.35 10.59 0.67
CA THR A 188 -5.48 9.83 -0.25
C THR A 188 -4.43 8.98 0.47
N GLY A 189 -3.81 9.54 1.52
CA GLY A 189 -2.83 8.83 2.34
C GLY A 189 -3.40 7.63 3.12
N THR A 190 -4.70 7.64 3.46
CA THR A 190 -5.38 6.48 4.04
C THR A 190 -5.57 5.40 2.98
N THR A 191 -6.07 5.76 1.81
CA THR A 191 -6.23 4.84 0.68
C THR A 191 -4.92 4.15 0.34
N ALA A 192 -3.83 4.92 0.23
CA ALA A 192 -2.50 4.39 -0.03
C ALA A 192 -2.01 3.42 1.05
N ARG A 193 -2.22 3.74 2.34
CA ARG A 193 -1.84 2.85 3.46
C ARG A 193 -2.63 1.56 3.46
N ILE A 194 -3.92 1.59 3.10
CA ILE A 194 -4.75 0.39 2.98
C ILE A 194 -4.26 -0.47 1.80
N LEU A 195 -4.06 0.13 0.62
CA LEU A 195 -3.50 -0.58 -0.54
C LEU A 195 -2.14 -1.20 -0.22
N ALA A 196 -1.23 -0.46 0.41
CA ALA A 196 0.08 -0.93 0.82
C ALA A 196 0.01 -2.09 1.83
N ALA A 197 -0.88 -2.01 2.83
CA ALA A 197 -1.05 -3.08 3.80
C ALA A 197 -1.67 -4.34 3.17
N TYR A 198 -2.45 -4.19 2.11
CA TYR A 198 -3.07 -5.28 1.37
C TYR A 198 -2.35 -5.58 0.05
N ILE A 199 -1.06 -5.24 -0.07
CA ILE A 199 -0.31 -5.39 -1.33
C ILE A 199 -0.25 -6.85 -1.83
N ASN A 200 -0.25 -7.81 -0.91
CA ASN A 200 -0.38 -9.24 -1.22
C ASN A 200 -1.65 -9.52 -2.06
N ASP A 201 -2.78 -8.93 -1.67
CA ASP A 201 -4.06 -9.07 -2.36
C ASP A 201 -4.14 -8.24 -3.64
N VAL A 202 -3.45 -7.08 -3.68
CA VAL A 202 -3.27 -6.29 -4.90
C VAL A 202 -2.58 -7.12 -5.97
N ASN A 203 -1.44 -7.76 -5.65
CA ASN A 203 -0.67 -8.55 -6.61
C ASN A 203 -1.44 -9.79 -7.06
N ARG A 204 -2.17 -10.41 -6.13
CA ARG A 204 -3.07 -11.52 -6.43
C ARG A 204 -4.15 -11.11 -7.44
N ALA A 205 -4.85 -9.99 -7.19
CA ALA A 205 -5.88 -9.46 -8.08
C ALA A 205 -5.31 -8.99 -9.43
N ALA A 206 -4.07 -8.49 -9.46
CA ALA A 206 -3.38 -8.15 -10.70
C ALA A 206 -3.09 -9.40 -11.54
N LYS A 207 -2.68 -10.50 -10.90
CA LYS A 207 -2.30 -11.77 -11.57
C LYS A 207 -3.49 -12.60 -12.00
N MET A 208 -4.57 -12.61 -11.21
CA MET A 208 -5.71 -13.50 -11.40
C MET A 208 -6.99 -12.69 -11.56
N ALA A 209 -7.81 -13.06 -12.55
CA ALA A 209 -9.15 -12.50 -12.68
C ALA A 209 -10.00 -12.84 -11.44
N ASP A 210 -10.94 -11.95 -11.13
CA ASP A 210 -11.92 -12.25 -10.10
C ASP A 210 -12.79 -13.44 -10.55
N VAL A 211 -12.92 -14.42 -9.67
CA VAL A 211 -13.60 -15.70 -9.94
C VAL A 211 -14.68 -15.99 -8.91
N SER A 212 -14.97 -15.06 -8.00
CA SER A 212 -15.92 -15.28 -6.91
C SER A 212 -16.63 -14.00 -6.49
N ASP A 213 -17.92 -14.11 -6.20
CA ASP A 213 -18.71 -13.04 -5.57
C ASP A 213 -18.38 -12.84 -4.07
N SER A 214 -17.42 -13.58 -3.52
CA SER A 214 -16.97 -13.42 -2.14
C SER A 214 -16.17 -12.13 -1.99
N LYS A 215 -16.37 -11.39 -0.89
CA LYS A 215 -15.52 -10.24 -0.52
C LYS A 215 -14.13 -10.65 -0.02
N ILE A 216 -13.98 -11.91 0.39
CA ILE A 216 -12.78 -12.44 1.04
C ILE A 216 -12.15 -13.54 0.20
N TYR A 217 -10.83 -13.52 0.11
CA TYR A 217 -10.08 -14.60 -0.51
C TYR A 217 -9.90 -15.78 0.45
N GLY A 218 -10.66 -16.84 0.16
CA GLY A 218 -10.71 -18.09 0.90
C GLY A 218 -9.56 -19.08 0.66
N PRO A 219 -9.07 -19.28 -0.56
CA PRO A 219 -8.05 -20.30 -0.83
C PRO A 219 -6.68 -20.02 -0.19
N ASP A 220 -5.93 -21.09 0.06
CA ASP A 220 -4.56 -21.01 0.55
C ASP A 220 -3.57 -20.68 -0.57
N ARG A 221 -2.51 -19.97 -0.20
CA ARG A 221 -1.48 -19.48 -1.14
C ARG A 221 -0.28 -20.42 -1.11
N VAL A 222 -0.35 -21.50 -1.88
CA VAL A 222 0.61 -22.65 -1.85
C VAL A 222 2.09 -22.23 -1.99
N TYR A 223 2.38 -21.14 -2.71
CA TYR A 223 3.76 -20.65 -2.92
C TYR A 223 4.18 -19.51 -1.99
N GLN A 224 3.44 -19.32 -0.89
CA GLN A 224 3.77 -18.38 0.16
C GLN A 224 3.96 -19.09 1.51
N PRO A 225 4.84 -18.55 2.36
CA PRO A 225 5.00 -19.07 3.71
C PRO A 225 3.71 -18.91 4.51
N LYS A 226 3.49 -19.81 5.48
CA LYS A 226 2.26 -19.85 6.29
C LYS A 226 2.02 -18.54 7.04
N GLU A 227 3.08 -17.88 7.49
CA GLU A 227 3.05 -16.59 8.18
C GLU A 227 2.51 -15.45 7.30
N GLY A 228 2.56 -15.61 5.98
CA GLY A 228 1.98 -14.67 5.01
C GLY A 228 0.55 -15.02 4.58
N GLN A 229 0.01 -16.16 5.01
CA GLN A 229 -1.34 -16.58 4.66
C GLN A 229 -2.34 -16.02 5.66
N ILE A 230 -2.70 -14.74 5.47
CA ILE A 230 -3.69 -14.01 6.27
C ILE A 230 -5.02 -13.91 5.51
N TRP A 231 -6.13 -13.58 6.19
CA TRP A 231 -7.35 -13.22 5.47
C TRP A 231 -7.09 -12.03 4.55
N GLY A 232 -7.43 -12.21 3.28
CA GLY A 232 -7.19 -11.23 2.22
C GLY A 232 -8.48 -10.74 1.59
N ALA A 233 -8.46 -9.52 1.07
CA ALA A 233 -9.60 -8.95 0.37
C ALA A 233 -9.67 -9.48 -1.08
N GLN A 234 -10.85 -9.88 -1.54
CA GLN A 234 -11.10 -10.34 -2.91
C GLN A 234 -11.24 -9.16 -3.88
N PHE A 235 -10.20 -8.34 -4.02
CA PHE A 235 -10.30 -7.15 -4.86
C PHE A 235 -10.56 -7.47 -6.34
N SER A 236 -11.37 -6.63 -6.98
CA SER A 236 -11.44 -6.54 -8.44
C SER A 236 -10.22 -5.78 -8.96
N ARG A 237 -9.61 -6.29 -10.02
CA ARG A 237 -8.49 -5.63 -10.71
C ARG A 237 -8.90 -4.25 -11.25
N GLU A 238 -10.12 -4.11 -11.76
CA GLU A 238 -10.60 -2.84 -12.30
C GLU A 238 -10.81 -1.80 -11.18
N ASP A 239 -11.40 -2.22 -10.06
CA ASP A 239 -11.60 -1.35 -8.91
C ASP A 239 -10.25 -0.85 -8.37
N LEU A 240 -9.28 -1.76 -8.21
CA LEU A 240 -7.92 -1.39 -7.79
C LEU A 240 -7.29 -0.38 -8.74
N ARG A 241 -7.35 -0.64 -10.05
CA ARG A 241 -6.78 0.26 -11.06
C ARG A 241 -7.40 1.65 -10.95
N LYS A 242 -8.72 1.77 -10.86
CA LYS A 242 -9.41 3.06 -10.75
C LYS A 242 -9.10 3.81 -9.47
N VAL A 243 -9.06 3.12 -8.34
CA VAL A 243 -8.71 3.75 -7.06
C VAL A 243 -7.25 4.20 -7.04
N MET A 244 -6.34 3.40 -7.60
CA MET A 244 -4.92 3.78 -7.72
C MET A 244 -4.71 4.95 -8.68
N GLU A 245 -5.34 4.94 -9.85
CA GLU A 245 -5.32 6.05 -10.82
C GLU A 245 -5.71 7.37 -10.15
N ASP A 246 -6.83 7.37 -9.42
CA ASP A 246 -7.31 8.56 -8.73
C ASP A 246 -6.37 8.99 -7.60
N ALA A 247 -5.94 8.06 -6.75
CA ALA A 247 -5.06 8.36 -5.62
C ALA A 247 -3.69 8.89 -6.06
N PHE A 248 -3.08 8.28 -7.07
CA PHE A 248 -1.75 8.67 -7.57
C PHE A 248 -1.77 10.00 -8.34
N LYS A 249 -2.90 10.34 -8.96
CA LYS A 249 -3.08 11.65 -9.60
C LYS A 249 -3.14 12.78 -8.56
N GLN A 250 -3.80 12.52 -7.42
CA GLN A 250 -4.04 13.54 -6.40
C GLN A 250 -2.90 13.72 -5.42
N ASP A 251 -2.23 12.63 -5.03
CA ASP A 251 -1.15 12.66 -4.04
C ASP A 251 0.03 11.78 -4.46
N PRO A 252 1.17 12.36 -4.87
CA PRO A 252 2.35 11.59 -5.24
C PRO A 252 2.86 10.71 -4.08
N LYS A 253 2.62 11.08 -2.81
CA LYS A 253 2.99 10.23 -1.68
C LYS A 253 2.21 8.92 -1.64
N ALA A 254 1.03 8.87 -2.27
CA ALA A 254 0.27 7.63 -2.41
C ALA A 254 1.01 6.63 -3.30
N LEU A 255 1.58 7.08 -4.42
CA LEU A 255 2.38 6.22 -5.30
C LEU A 255 3.63 5.71 -4.58
N ALA A 256 4.37 6.59 -3.91
CA ALA A 256 5.57 6.21 -3.14
C ALA A 256 5.25 5.14 -2.09
N THR A 257 4.14 5.32 -1.37
CA THR A 257 3.64 4.38 -0.35
C THR A 257 3.38 3.00 -0.93
N VAL A 258 2.64 2.93 -2.04
CA VAL A 258 2.25 1.65 -2.65
C VAL A 258 3.45 0.98 -3.32
N LEU A 259 4.31 1.72 -4.02
CA LEU A 259 5.54 1.19 -4.62
C LEU A 259 6.54 0.66 -3.58
N ALA A 260 6.67 1.31 -2.42
CA ALA A 260 7.52 0.82 -1.34
C ALA A 260 7.03 -0.54 -0.79
N ALA A 261 5.72 -0.65 -0.60
CA ALA A 261 5.09 -1.90 -0.18
C ALA A 261 5.25 -2.99 -1.23
N GLU A 262 5.05 -2.64 -2.51
CA GLU A 262 5.23 -3.55 -3.64
C GLU A 262 6.66 -4.06 -3.74
N THR A 263 7.64 -3.16 -3.70
CA THR A 263 9.07 -3.52 -3.74
C THR A 263 9.42 -4.47 -2.59
N THR A 264 8.95 -4.18 -1.37
CA THR A 264 9.22 -5.05 -0.22
C THR A 264 8.54 -6.40 -0.33
N TRP A 265 7.28 -6.42 -0.77
CA TRP A 265 6.52 -7.65 -0.93
C TRP A 265 7.10 -8.55 -2.02
N SER A 266 7.41 -7.97 -3.18
CA SER A 266 8.00 -8.68 -4.31
C SER A 266 9.37 -9.26 -3.98
N ARG A 267 10.24 -8.55 -3.24
CA ARG A 267 11.50 -9.13 -2.75
C ARG A 267 11.28 -10.35 -1.86
N LYS A 268 10.31 -10.30 -0.94
CA LYS A 268 10.00 -11.45 -0.08
C LYS A 268 9.49 -12.65 -0.88
N LEU A 269 8.59 -12.41 -1.83
CA LEU A 269 8.08 -13.46 -2.72
C LEU A 269 9.21 -14.11 -3.52
N LEU A 270 10.08 -13.30 -4.11
CA LEU A 270 11.21 -13.77 -4.91
C LEU A 270 12.25 -14.50 -4.04
N ASP A 271 12.58 -13.96 -2.86
CA ASP A 271 13.50 -14.59 -1.90
C ASP A 271 12.98 -15.95 -1.42
N TYR A 272 11.70 -16.02 -1.04
CA TYR A 272 11.06 -17.28 -0.65
C TYR A 272 11.04 -18.29 -1.81
N GLY A 273 10.68 -17.83 -3.01
CA GLY A 273 10.66 -18.66 -4.21
C GLY A 273 12.05 -19.20 -4.57
N ALA A 274 13.09 -18.35 -4.47
CA ALA A 274 14.47 -18.71 -4.74
C ALA A 274 15.01 -19.71 -3.71
N ALA A 275 14.71 -19.51 -2.43
CA ALA A 275 15.03 -20.48 -1.37
C ALA A 275 14.41 -21.86 -1.66
N GLN A 276 13.12 -21.91 -1.99
CA GLN A 276 12.43 -23.15 -2.34
C GLN A 276 13.00 -23.81 -3.61
N ALA A 277 13.46 -23.00 -4.57
CA ALA A 277 14.12 -23.53 -5.76
C ALA A 277 15.50 -24.14 -5.43
N ALA A 278 16.28 -23.50 -4.56
CA ALA A 278 17.60 -23.97 -4.14
C ALA A 278 17.52 -25.27 -3.32
N ASP A 279 16.48 -25.43 -2.49
CA ASP A 279 16.22 -26.63 -1.70
C ASP A 279 15.71 -27.82 -2.55
N GLY A 280 15.57 -27.66 -3.87
CA GLY A 280 15.10 -28.70 -4.79
C GLY A 280 13.60 -28.99 -4.70
N THR A 281 12.86 -28.25 -3.88
CA THR A 281 11.43 -28.46 -3.61
C THR A 281 10.52 -27.58 -4.48
N GLY A 282 11.03 -26.58 -5.20
CA GLY A 282 10.15 -25.49 -5.64
C GLY A 282 10.56 -24.63 -6.83
N GLY A 283 11.07 -25.19 -7.93
CA GLY A 283 11.19 -24.43 -9.19
C GLY A 283 9.87 -23.81 -9.67
N LYS A 284 8.71 -24.38 -9.27
CA LYS A 284 7.37 -23.79 -9.51
C LYS A 284 7.06 -22.59 -8.60
N ALA A 285 7.62 -22.55 -7.39
CA ALA A 285 7.39 -21.48 -6.43
C ALA A 285 8.03 -20.17 -6.91
N LEU A 286 9.30 -20.22 -7.32
CA LEU A 286 9.98 -19.05 -7.89
C LEU A 286 9.25 -18.48 -9.10
N LYS A 287 8.82 -19.34 -10.03
CA LYS A 287 8.03 -18.92 -11.20
C LYS A 287 6.69 -18.28 -10.82
N ALA A 288 5.93 -18.92 -9.92
CA ALA A 288 4.65 -18.40 -9.49
C ALA A 288 4.79 -17.03 -8.79
N ASN A 289 5.83 -16.88 -7.98
CA ASN A 289 6.16 -15.66 -7.25
C ASN A 289 6.67 -14.57 -8.18
N ALA A 290 7.47 -14.91 -9.19
CA ALA A 290 7.90 -14.00 -10.26
C ALA A 290 6.72 -13.43 -11.04
N GLN A 291 5.78 -14.29 -11.47
CA GLN A 291 4.57 -13.83 -12.18
C GLN A 291 3.69 -12.91 -11.33
N GLU A 292 3.67 -13.12 -10.01
CA GLU A 292 2.86 -12.32 -9.10
C GLU A 292 3.49 -10.98 -8.77
N ALA A 293 4.80 -10.97 -8.51
CA ALA A 293 5.59 -9.75 -8.39
C ALA A 293 5.47 -8.91 -9.66
N GLY A 294 5.64 -9.54 -10.83
CA GLY A 294 5.44 -8.91 -12.13
C GLY A 294 4.06 -8.26 -12.25
N ALA A 295 2.99 -9.02 -11.97
CA ALA A 295 1.64 -8.49 -12.09
C ALA A 295 1.37 -7.29 -11.17
N GLY A 296 1.86 -7.31 -9.93
CA GLY A 296 1.77 -6.17 -9.00
C GLY A 296 2.40 -4.90 -9.57
N PHE A 297 3.67 -4.99 -9.97
CA PHE A 297 4.37 -3.89 -10.65
C PHE A 297 3.68 -3.43 -11.93
N GLY A 298 3.18 -4.36 -12.74
CA GLY A 298 2.45 -4.06 -13.97
C GLY A 298 1.20 -3.22 -13.70
N LEU A 299 0.38 -3.62 -12.73
CA LEU A 299 -0.83 -2.89 -12.34
C LEU A 299 -0.52 -1.50 -11.77
N ILE A 300 0.46 -1.39 -10.89
CA ILE A 300 0.83 -0.09 -10.28
C ILE A 300 1.40 0.87 -11.32
N THR A 301 2.21 0.36 -12.25
CA THR A 301 2.80 1.16 -13.35
C THR A 301 1.73 1.62 -14.34
N ASP A 302 0.73 0.77 -14.61
CA ASP A 302 -0.43 1.14 -15.43
C ASP A 302 -1.25 2.24 -14.73
N ALA A 303 -1.61 2.01 -13.47
CA ALA A 303 -2.42 2.95 -12.70
C ALA A 303 -1.73 4.29 -12.39
N SER A 304 -0.39 4.36 -12.38
CA SER A 304 0.33 5.62 -12.20
C SER A 304 0.24 6.57 -13.39
N GLY A 305 -0.43 6.15 -14.48
CA GLY A 305 -0.58 6.95 -15.70
C GLY A 305 0.72 7.10 -16.49
N LEU A 306 1.77 6.38 -16.10
CA LEU A 306 3.06 6.38 -16.79
C LEU A 306 3.01 5.51 -18.07
N ALA A 307 2.03 4.62 -18.17
CA ALA A 307 1.75 3.81 -19.36
C ALA A 307 1.17 4.60 -20.55
N ALA A 308 0.42 5.68 -20.28
CA ALA A 308 -0.31 6.44 -21.29
C ALA A 308 0.52 7.51 -22.02
N ILE A 309 1.83 7.59 -21.75
CA ILE A 309 2.68 8.65 -22.28
C ILE A 309 3.11 8.29 -23.72
N GLN A 310 2.47 8.94 -24.70
CA GLN A 310 2.90 8.85 -26.09
C GLN A 310 4.26 9.56 -26.28
N LYS A 311 5.17 8.90 -27.01
CA LYS A 311 6.47 9.43 -27.41
C LYS A 311 6.36 10.86 -27.94
N GLY A 312 6.98 11.82 -27.24
CA GLY A 312 7.05 13.23 -27.64
C GLY A 312 5.98 14.15 -27.07
N LYS A 313 5.08 13.68 -26.19
CA LYS A 313 4.19 14.55 -25.41
C LYS A 313 4.86 15.01 -24.11
N GLU A 314 4.66 16.27 -23.75
CA GLU A 314 5.01 16.79 -22.44
C GLU A 314 4.18 16.05 -21.38
N LEU A 315 4.83 15.72 -20.26
CA LEU A 315 4.15 15.16 -19.09
C LEU A 315 3.27 16.23 -18.46
N ASP A 316 2.10 15.83 -17.97
CA ASP A 316 1.43 16.68 -16.99
C ASP A 316 2.22 16.69 -15.67
N GLU A 317 1.97 17.69 -14.83
CA GLU A 317 2.72 17.85 -13.59
C GLU A 317 2.57 16.64 -12.65
N ALA A 318 1.46 15.90 -12.70
CA ALA A 318 1.26 14.72 -11.86
C ALA A 318 2.10 13.54 -12.38
N GLN A 319 2.17 13.35 -13.70
CA GLN A 319 3.02 12.36 -14.34
C GLN A 319 4.51 12.61 -14.10
N GLU A 320 4.96 13.88 -14.15
CA GLU A 320 6.35 14.23 -13.85
C GLU A 320 6.71 13.89 -12.39
N ARG A 321 5.85 14.25 -11.44
CA ARG A 321 6.05 13.90 -10.02
C ARG A 321 6.05 12.38 -9.80
N ASN A 322 5.13 11.66 -10.44
CA ASN A 322 5.06 10.20 -10.35
C ASN A 322 6.31 9.53 -10.92
N MET A 323 6.85 10.04 -12.03
CA MET A 323 8.11 9.58 -12.59
C MET A 323 9.29 9.79 -11.63
N GLN A 324 9.37 10.96 -10.99
CA GLN A 324 10.46 11.25 -10.04
C GLN A 324 10.48 10.27 -8.86
N ILE A 325 9.32 9.98 -8.28
CA ILE A 325 9.16 8.98 -7.22
C ILE A 325 9.57 7.60 -7.72
N PHE A 326 9.10 7.23 -8.91
CA PHE A 326 9.39 5.95 -9.49
C PHE A 326 10.91 5.76 -9.70
N MET A 327 11.58 6.77 -10.23
CA MET A 327 13.03 6.76 -10.42
C MET A 327 13.80 6.72 -9.10
N ALA A 328 13.30 7.40 -8.07
CA ALA A 328 13.85 7.32 -6.72
C ALA A 328 13.76 5.89 -6.15
N VAL A 329 12.62 5.21 -6.34
CA VAL A 329 12.42 3.81 -5.95
C VAL A 329 13.31 2.88 -6.78
N VAL A 330 13.40 3.03 -8.10
CA VAL A 330 14.29 2.20 -8.94
C VAL A 330 15.75 2.35 -8.50
N SER A 331 16.17 3.58 -8.17
CA SER A 331 17.55 3.85 -7.75
C SER A 331 17.89 3.26 -6.38
N THR A 332 16.91 3.19 -5.47
CA THR A 332 17.11 2.84 -4.05
C THR A 332 16.41 1.56 -3.62
N GLY A 333 15.67 0.89 -4.49
CA GLY A 333 14.74 -0.20 -4.14
C GLY A 333 15.43 -1.40 -3.50
N LEU A 334 16.67 -1.69 -3.94
CA LEU A 334 17.51 -2.71 -3.32
C LEU A 334 18.02 -2.34 -1.90
N ALA A 335 17.95 -1.07 -1.51
CA ALA A 335 18.31 -0.58 -0.18
C ALA A 335 17.10 -0.44 0.77
N ILE A 336 15.85 -0.62 0.31
CA ILE A 336 14.66 -0.56 1.17
C ILE A 336 14.75 -1.66 2.25
N PRO A 337 14.57 -1.33 3.55
CA PRO A 337 14.74 -2.28 4.65
C PRO A 337 13.86 -3.54 4.50
N GLN A 338 14.51 -4.70 4.61
CA GLN A 338 13.88 -6.02 4.41
C GLN A 338 13.09 -6.53 5.63
N ALA A 339 13.33 -5.95 6.81
CA ALA A 339 12.76 -6.40 8.08
C ALA A 339 11.33 -5.87 8.26
N ALA A 340 10.40 -6.33 7.42
CA ALA A 340 8.96 -6.16 7.64
C ALA A 340 8.32 -7.53 7.92
N PRO A 341 7.26 -7.62 8.74
CA PRO A 341 6.43 -8.82 8.81
C PRO A 341 5.80 -9.14 7.44
N TRP A 342 5.44 -10.40 7.17
CA TRP A 342 4.74 -10.77 5.93
C TRP A 342 3.42 -9.99 5.76
N ALA A 343 2.74 -9.68 6.87
CA ALA A 343 1.73 -8.63 6.91
C ALA A 343 2.38 -7.24 6.99
N ILE A 344 2.18 -6.40 5.96
CA ILE A 344 2.63 -5.01 5.97
C ILE A 344 1.69 -4.20 6.88
N THR A 345 2.23 -3.62 7.95
CA THR A 345 1.48 -2.79 8.89
C THR A 345 1.68 -1.31 8.59
N ALA A 346 0.76 -0.46 9.06
CA ALA A 346 0.83 0.99 8.85
C ALA A 346 2.12 1.65 9.35
N GLY A 347 2.72 1.12 10.44
CA GLY A 347 3.96 1.65 11.01
C GLY A 347 5.19 1.42 10.12
N VAL A 348 5.21 0.32 9.37
CA VAL A 348 6.30 -0.03 8.44
C VAL A 348 6.28 0.91 7.23
N VAL A 349 5.09 1.16 6.69
CA VAL A 349 4.86 2.04 5.52
C VAL A 349 5.40 3.46 5.74
N GLY A 350 5.19 4.04 6.93
CA GLY A 350 5.65 5.39 7.24
C GLY A 350 7.17 5.56 7.21
N SER A 351 7.93 4.52 7.60
CA SER A 351 9.40 4.56 7.60
C SER A 351 9.97 4.59 6.17
N TRP A 352 9.38 3.85 5.24
CA TRP A 352 9.84 3.77 3.85
C TRP A 352 9.55 5.05 3.06
N ASN A 353 8.41 5.69 3.30
CA ASN A 353 8.09 6.97 2.67
C ASN A 353 9.16 8.03 2.96
N SER A 354 9.67 8.07 4.21
CA SER A 354 10.71 9.03 4.57
C SER A 354 12.03 8.81 3.81
N MET A 355 12.35 7.55 3.47
CA MET A 355 13.55 7.22 2.69
C MET A 355 13.40 7.62 1.22
N ILE A 356 12.22 7.38 0.62
CA ILE A 356 11.93 7.76 -0.77
C ILE A 356 11.86 9.29 -0.90
N GLU A 357 11.22 9.97 0.04
CA GLU A 357 11.19 11.45 0.06
C GLU A 357 12.60 12.03 0.17
N GLY A 358 13.47 11.43 0.98
CA GLY A 358 14.88 11.81 1.06
C GLY A 358 15.63 11.69 -0.27
N SER A 359 15.36 10.65 -1.08
CA SER A 359 16.04 10.43 -2.35
C SER A 359 15.45 11.20 -3.54
N VAL A 360 14.21 11.68 -3.44
CA VAL A 360 13.62 12.60 -4.44
C VAL A 360 14.31 13.96 -4.43
N THR A 361 14.79 14.44 -3.27
CA THR A 361 15.39 15.79 -3.12
C THR A 361 16.79 15.97 -3.72
N THR A 362 17.47 14.90 -4.13
CA THR A 362 18.76 15.02 -4.82
C THR A 362 18.57 15.44 -6.29
N GLU A 363 19.19 16.55 -6.70
CA GLU A 363 19.19 17.13 -8.07
C GLU A 363 19.41 16.13 -9.22
N LYS A 364 19.99 14.97 -8.92
CA LYS A 364 20.30 13.87 -9.82
C LYS A 364 19.08 13.25 -10.53
N ASN A 365 17.86 13.44 -10.00
CA ASN A 365 16.61 12.89 -10.58
C ASN A 365 15.75 13.91 -11.36
N MET A 366 16.10 15.20 -11.34
CA MET A 366 15.22 16.28 -11.86
C MET A 366 15.38 16.58 -13.36
N ASN A 367 16.52 16.27 -13.99
CA ASN A 367 16.87 16.85 -15.30
C ASN A 367 16.52 15.99 -16.54
N LYS A 368 15.66 14.98 -16.46
CA LYS A 368 15.34 14.13 -17.63
C LYS A 368 13.88 13.67 -17.76
N ALA A 369 12.93 14.43 -17.20
CA ALA A 369 11.52 14.04 -17.16
C ALA A 369 10.84 13.89 -18.55
N THR A 370 11.31 14.58 -19.60
CA THR A 370 10.66 14.51 -20.93
C THR A 370 11.12 13.32 -21.80
N TYR A 371 12.32 12.76 -21.57
CA TYR A 371 12.85 11.64 -22.35
C TYR A 371 12.56 10.27 -21.71
N ASP A 372 12.42 10.22 -20.37
CA ASP A 372 12.37 8.98 -19.59
C ASP A 372 10.95 8.41 -19.37
N ALA A 373 9.91 9.17 -19.70
CA ALA A 373 8.51 8.74 -19.72
C ALA A 373 8.28 7.38 -20.42
N ASN A 374 8.88 7.21 -21.60
CA ASN A 374 8.77 5.99 -22.40
C ASN A 374 9.52 4.80 -21.77
N THR A 375 10.28 5.02 -20.70
CA THR A 375 11.07 4.00 -20.01
C THR A 375 10.46 3.58 -18.68
N ALA A 376 9.38 4.19 -18.17
CA ALA A 376 8.81 3.79 -16.86
C ALA A 376 8.53 2.28 -16.77
N LYS A 377 7.94 1.73 -17.84
CA LYS A 377 7.73 0.29 -18.02
C LYS A 377 9.06 -0.49 -17.95
N GLU A 378 10.06 -0.07 -18.72
CA GLU A 378 11.39 -0.69 -18.75
C GLU A 378 12.11 -0.59 -17.40
N LYS A 379 11.93 0.52 -16.67
CA LYS A 379 12.52 0.79 -15.36
C LYS A 379 11.85 -0.03 -14.25
N ALA A 380 10.53 -0.23 -14.31
CA ALA A 380 9.83 -1.19 -13.44
C ALA A 380 10.38 -2.60 -13.64
N LYS A 381 10.43 -3.03 -14.91
CA LYS A 381 10.95 -4.34 -15.28
C LYS A 381 12.40 -4.49 -14.82
N PHE A 382 13.21 -3.46 -15.02
CA PHE A 382 14.60 -3.46 -14.54
C PHE A 382 14.72 -3.61 -13.02
N LEU A 383 13.91 -2.89 -12.23
CA LEU A 383 13.91 -3.07 -10.77
C LEU A 383 13.43 -4.47 -10.38
N LEU A 384 12.40 -4.98 -11.05
CA LEU A 384 11.89 -6.33 -10.86
C LEU A 384 12.97 -7.39 -11.17
N ASP A 385 13.69 -7.23 -12.27
CA ASP A 385 14.84 -8.06 -12.65
C ASP A 385 15.92 -8.02 -11.57
N GLN A 386 16.30 -6.81 -11.10
CA GLN A 386 17.29 -6.64 -10.05
C GLN A 386 16.90 -7.37 -8.75
N MET A 387 15.63 -7.32 -8.35
CA MET A 387 15.15 -8.02 -7.16
C MET A 387 15.16 -9.54 -7.33
N ALA A 388 14.81 -10.04 -8.52
CA ALA A 388 14.84 -11.47 -8.81
C ALA A 388 16.28 -11.99 -8.85
N VAL A 389 17.18 -11.25 -9.50
CA VAL A 389 18.62 -11.57 -9.53
C VAL A 389 19.21 -11.58 -8.13
N ASP A 390 18.95 -10.56 -7.31
CA ASP A 390 19.43 -10.48 -5.92
C ASP A 390 18.96 -11.68 -5.09
N ALA A 391 17.68 -12.06 -5.21
CA ALA A 391 17.14 -13.26 -4.57
C ALA A 391 17.82 -14.55 -5.07
N MET A 392 18.01 -14.69 -6.38
CA MET A 392 18.65 -15.86 -6.97
C MET A 392 20.14 -15.99 -6.61
N LEU A 393 20.88 -14.87 -6.53
CA LEU A 393 22.27 -14.84 -6.07
C LEU A 393 22.39 -15.25 -4.61
N LYS A 394 21.53 -14.71 -3.75
CA LYS A 394 21.50 -15.02 -2.31
C LYS A 394 21.32 -16.51 -2.02
N HIS A 395 20.57 -17.22 -2.87
CA HIS A 395 20.32 -18.66 -2.77
C HIS A 395 21.16 -19.49 -3.76
N GLU A 396 22.27 -18.95 -4.25
CA GLU A 396 23.26 -19.64 -5.08
C GLU A 396 22.67 -20.27 -6.37
N LEU A 397 21.56 -19.74 -6.90
CA LEU A 397 20.91 -20.28 -8.11
C LEU A 397 21.71 -20.01 -9.39
N PHE A 398 22.64 -19.06 -9.34
CA PHE A 398 23.66 -18.86 -10.37
C PHE A 398 24.97 -19.62 -10.06
N GLY A 399 24.98 -20.42 -8.99
CA GLY A 399 26.11 -21.15 -8.41
C GLY A 399 26.94 -20.32 -7.42
N LYS A 400 27.99 -20.94 -6.87
CA LYS A 400 28.72 -20.43 -5.70
C LYS A 400 29.79 -19.39 -6.06
N ALA A 401 29.89 -18.33 -5.25
CA ALA A 401 30.90 -17.28 -5.41
C ALA A 401 32.35 -17.76 -5.16
N GLY A 402 32.57 -18.66 -4.19
CA GLY A 402 33.93 -19.10 -3.78
C GLY A 402 34.69 -19.91 -4.85
N SER A 403 33.96 -20.52 -5.77
CA SER A 403 34.49 -21.12 -7.00
C SER A 403 33.49 -20.80 -8.12
N ALA A 404 33.55 -19.56 -8.62
CA ALA A 404 32.56 -19.01 -9.55
C ALA A 404 32.22 -20.01 -10.67
N SER A 405 30.99 -20.53 -10.62
CA SER A 405 30.40 -21.35 -11.66
C SER A 405 30.30 -20.57 -12.97
N ALA A 406 30.14 -21.27 -14.09
CA ALA A 406 30.08 -20.64 -15.42
C ALA A 406 29.02 -19.53 -15.52
N THR A 407 27.91 -19.65 -14.79
CA THR A 407 26.78 -18.70 -14.77
C THR A 407 26.90 -17.60 -13.70
N HIS A 408 27.84 -17.71 -12.76
CA HIS A 408 27.98 -16.75 -11.67
C HIS A 408 28.60 -15.44 -12.20
N PRO A 409 28.13 -14.24 -11.79
CA PRO A 409 28.64 -12.96 -12.32
C PRO A 409 30.16 -12.81 -12.37
N TRP A 410 30.87 -13.29 -11.36
CA TRP A 410 32.34 -13.22 -11.31
C TRP A 410 33.07 -14.09 -12.34
N SER A 411 32.41 -15.06 -12.99
CA SER A 411 33.02 -15.85 -14.07
C SER A 411 33.08 -15.07 -15.39
N SER A 412 32.24 -14.06 -15.55
CA SER A 412 32.05 -13.34 -16.82
C SER A 412 32.64 -11.93 -16.84
N LEU A 413 33.33 -11.53 -15.77
CA LEU A 413 33.91 -10.19 -15.69
C LEU A 413 35.12 -10.05 -16.64
N GLU A 414 35.04 -9.08 -17.54
CA GLU A 414 36.14 -8.78 -18.45
C GLU A 414 37.32 -8.10 -17.75
N GLY A 415 38.51 -8.32 -18.29
CA GLY A 415 39.75 -7.70 -17.82
C GLY A 415 40.34 -8.32 -16.55
N LEU A 416 39.74 -9.40 -16.02
CA LEU A 416 40.26 -10.17 -14.89
C LEU A 416 41.28 -11.20 -15.36
N GLY A 417 42.51 -11.07 -14.86
CA GLY A 417 43.56 -12.08 -14.99
C GLY A 417 43.27 -13.33 -14.16
N LYS A 418 43.92 -14.45 -14.50
CA LYS A 418 43.77 -15.71 -13.77
C LYS A 418 44.24 -15.54 -12.31
N GLY A 419 43.34 -15.74 -11.36
CA GLY A 419 43.63 -15.65 -9.92
C GLY A 419 43.53 -14.24 -9.32
N GLU A 420 43.13 -13.25 -10.12
CA GLU A 420 42.82 -11.90 -9.62
C GLU A 420 41.51 -11.90 -8.83
N ASP A 421 41.42 -10.98 -7.86
CA ASP A 421 40.26 -10.83 -7.00
C ASP A 421 39.12 -10.12 -7.74
N PRO A 422 37.98 -10.78 -8.02
CA PRO A 422 36.88 -10.19 -8.78
C PRO A 422 36.29 -8.96 -8.11
N ARG A 423 36.40 -8.83 -6.79
CA ARG A 423 35.89 -7.69 -6.01
C ARG A 423 36.57 -6.38 -6.39
N LYS A 424 37.80 -6.45 -6.90
CA LYS A 424 38.62 -5.28 -7.29
C LYS A 424 38.39 -4.85 -8.74
N SER A 425 37.65 -5.63 -9.52
CA SER A 425 37.37 -5.28 -10.92
C SER A 425 36.48 -4.03 -11.01
N SER A 426 36.79 -3.15 -11.98
CA SER A 426 35.92 -2.01 -12.33
C SER A 426 34.56 -2.45 -12.88
N ASN A 427 34.46 -3.70 -13.34
CA ASN A 427 33.25 -4.30 -13.88
C ASN A 427 32.43 -5.06 -12.82
N ASN A 428 32.93 -5.18 -11.59
CA ASN A 428 32.20 -5.87 -10.52
C ASN A 428 30.96 -5.08 -10.09
N PHE A 429 29.81 -5.74 -10.14
CA PHE A 429 28.50 -5.20 -9.77
C PHE A 429 27.87 -5.95 -8.57
N LEU A 430 28.64 -6.81 -7.90
CA LEU A 430 28.25 -7.50 -6.67
C LEU A 430 28.92 -6.87 -5.46
N LYS A 431 28.27 -6.99 -4.29
CA LYS A 431 28.87 -6.65 -3.00
C LYS A 431 30.00 -7.62 -2.64
N ASP A 432 30.72 -7.31 -1.57
CA ASP A 432 31.90 -8.08 -1.14
C ASP A 432 31.61 -9.56 -0.83
N ASP A 433 30.36 -9.87 -0.49
CA ASP A 433 29.88 -11.23 -0.23
C ASP A 433 29.80 -12.09 -1.51
N GLY A 434 29.77 -11.48 -2.69
CA GLY A 434 29.59 -12.17 -3.98
C GLY A 434 28.19 -12.73 -4.20
N ASN A 435 27.24 -12.50 -3.28
CA ASN A 435 25.90 -13.07 -3.33
C ASN A 435 24.81 -12.00 -3.27
N SER A 436 25.18 -10.73 -3.08
CA SER A 436 24.26 -9.59 -3.08
C SER A 436 24.56 -8.64 -4.23
N LEU A 437 23.50 -8.16 -4.89
CA LEU A 437 23.62 -7.19 -5.98
C LEU A 437 23.93 -5.78 -5.42
N MET A 438 24.78 -5.02 -6.10
CA MET A 438 24.88 -3.58 -5.86
C MET A 438 23.56 -2.88 -6.25
N THR A 439 23.19 -1.82 -5.55
CA THR A 439 22.12 -0.92 -5.98
C THR A 439 22.47 -0.23 -7.30
N LEU A 440 21.46 0.26 -8.03
CA LEU A 440 21.71 1.07 -9.23
C LEU A 440 22.60 2.30 -8.92
N HIS A 441 22.41 2.91 -7.75
CA HIS A 441 23.25 4.02 -7.29
C HIS A 441 24.72 3.63 -7.11
N GLU A 442 25.01 2.42 -6.63
CA GLU A 442 26.37 1.88 -6.45
C GLU A 442 27.02 1.45 -7.78
N MET A 443 26.21 0.98 -8.75
CA MET A 443 26.68 0.63 -10.10
C MET A 443 26.92 1.86 -10.99
N ALA A 444 26.14 2.94 -10.79
CA ALA A 444 26.16 4.18 -11.56
C ALA A 444 26.26 5.43 -10.65
N PRO A 445 27.39 5.62 -9.93
CA PRO A 445 27.52 6.66 -8.90
C PRO A 445 27.65 8.09 -9.45
N TYR A 446 28.11 8.28 -10.70
CA TYR A 446 28.36 9.60 -11.31
C TYR A 446 27.45 9.85 -12.52
N GLN A 447 27.39 11.09 -13.02
CA GLN A 447 26.69 11.39 -14.28
C GLN A 447 27.58 11.09 -15.48
N GLY A 448 27.04 10.38 -16.48
CA GLY A 448 27.72 10.05 -17.75
C GLY A 448 27.09 8.84 -18.41
N ASP A 449 27.36 8.62 -19.70
CA ASP A 449 26.77 7.51 -20.47
C ASP A 449 27.50 6.16 -20.24
N ILE A 450 28.66 6.20 -19.59
CA ILE A 450 29.52 5.03 -19.39
C ILE A 450 29.54 4.66 -17.91
N HIS A 451 28.91 3.53 -17.60
CA HIS A 451 28.87 2.93 -16.27
C HIS A 451 29.34 1.48 -16.37
N PRO A 452 30.65 1.19 -16.23
CA PRO A 452 31.22 -0.13 -16.49
C PRO A 452 30.55 -1.25 -15.70
N ARG A 453 30.21 -1.01 -14.43
CA ARG A 453 29.49 -1.98 -13.58
C ARG A 453 28.08 -2.28 -14.07
N LEU A 454 27.33 -1.23 -14.43
CA LEU A 454 25.96 -1.37 -14.94
C LEU A 454 25.96 -2.05 -16.32
N GLN A 455 26.91 -1.71 -17.19
CA GLN A 455 27.07 -2.34 -18.50
C GLN A 455 27.46 -3.82 -18.36
N ALA A 456 28.38 -4.14 -17.44
CA ALA A 456 28.73 -5.52 -17.13
C ALA A 456 27.55 -6.32 -16.58
N TYR A 457 26.73 -5.73 -15.71
CA TYR A 457 25.48 -6.33 -15.23
C TYR A 457 24.50 -6.61 -16.38
N GLN A 458 24.23 -5.59 -17.22
CA GLN A 458 23.30 -5.71 -18.34
C GLN A 458 23.77 -6.76 -19.35
N ARG A 459 25.06 -6.76 -19.70
CA ARG A 459 25.64 -7.80 -20.55
C ARG A 459 25.54 -9.18 -19.93
N TRP A 460 25.87 -9.31 -18.65
CA TRP A 460 25.75 -10.61 -17.97
C TRP A 460 24.32 -11.15 -18.02
N LEU A 461 23.34 -10.28 -17.78
CA LEU A 461 21.93 -10.65 -17.71
C LEU A 461 21.29 -10.88 -19.08
N TYR A 462 21.55 -9.99 -20.04
CA TYR A 462 20.82 -9.94 -21.32
C TYR A 462 21.59 -10.54 -22.51
N ASP A 463 22.92 -10.70 -22.43
CA ASP A 463 23.71 -11.39 -23.48
C ASP A 463 23.82 -12.92 -23.22
N GLY A 464 23.00 -13.46 -22.30
CA GLY A 464 22.87 -14.90 -22.04
C GLY A 464 23.91 -15.50 -21.10
N LEU A 465 24.78 -14.69 -20.47
CA LEU A 465 25.84 -15.20 -19.58
C LEU A 465 25.30 -15.70 -18.23
N ALA A 466 24.13 -15.21 -17.79
CA ALA A 466 23.40 -15.73 -16.65
C ALA A 466 22.78 -17.13 -16.89
N GLY A 467 22.66 -17.53 -18.16
CA GLY A 467 22.21 -18.85 -18.62
C GLY A 467 20.74 -19.19 -18.31
N ASP A 468 20.42 -20.47 -18.52
CA ASP A 468 19.10 -21.09 -18.27
C ASP A 468 18.38 -20.67 -16.99
N PRO A 469 19.05 -20.53 -15.82
CA PRO A 469 18.37 -20.13 -14.59
C PRO A 469 17.69 -18.77 -14.72
N TRP A 470 18.33 -17.80 -15.38
CA TRP A 470 17.78 -16.47 -15.59
C TRP A 470 16.68 -16.47 -16.65
N GLU A 471 16.94 -17.06 -17.83
CA GLU A 471 16.00 -17.03 -18.95
C GLU A 471 14.60 -17.54 -18.57
N LYS A 472 14.56 -18.59 -17.73
CA LYS A 472 13.30 -19.18 -17.23
C LYS A 472 12.52 -18.24 -16.32
N ILE A 473 13.19 -17.37 -15.56
CA ILE A 473 12.55 -16.45 -14.62
C ILE A 473 12.23 -15.12 -15.28
N ALA A 474 13.11 -14.61 -16.15
CA ALA A 474 12.90 -13.39 -16.91
C ALA A 474 11.56 -13.40 -17.67
N GLY A 475 11.27 -14.50 -18.38
CA GLY A 475 10.00 -14.66 -19.10
C GLY A 475 8.78 -14.71 -18.17
N ASP A 476 8.91 -15.24 -16.96
CA ASP A 476 7.83 -15.29 -15.97
C ASP A 476 7.58 -13.93 -15.31
N LEU A 477 8.63 -13.14 -15.05
CA LEU A 477 8.53 -11.75 -14.59
C LEU A 477 7.84 -10.89 -15.64
N ASP A 478 8.28 -11.00 -16.90
CA ASP A 478 7.73 -10.25 -18.02
C ASP A 478 6.26 -10.61 -18.29
N ALA A 479 5.94 -11.90 -18.38
CA ALA A 479 4.57 -12.36 -18.55
C ALA A 479 3.64 -11.97 -17.38
N GLY A 480 4.18 -11.93 -16.15
CA GLY A 480 3.48 -11.39 -14.99
C GLY A 480 3.19 -9.91 -15.16
N PHE A 481 4.23 -9.13 -15.50
CA PHE A 481 4.14 -7.69 -15.72
C PHE A 481 3.10 -7.34 -16.77
N GLU A 482 3.17 -7.94 -17.96
CA GLU A 482 2.20 -7.70 -19.05
C GLU A 482 0.78 -8.15 -18.69
N ARG A 483 0.59 -9.08 -17.74
CA ARG A 483 -0.75 -9.48 -17.30
C ARG A 483 -1.39 -8.44 -16.37
N GLY A 484 -0.58 -7.85 -15.49
CA GLY A 484 -1.03 -6.77 -14.60
C GLY A 484 -1.20 -5.44 -15.34
N PHE A 485 -0.41 -5.24 -16.39
CA PHE A 485 -0.43 -4.06 -17.24
C PHE A 485 -1.56 -4.18 -18.29
N SER A 486 -2.53 -3.27 -18.30
CA SER A 486 -3.54 -3.29 -19.36
C SER A 486 -2.90 -2.77 -20.66
N GLU A 487 -2.74 -3.64 -21.67
CA GLU A 487 -2.34 -3.19 -23.01
C GLU A 487 -3.34 -2.11 -23.45
N TYR A 488 -2.82 -0.91 -23.64
CA TYR A 488 -3.52 0.24 -24.17
C TYR A 488 -4.15 -0.15 -25.52
N LYS A 489 -5.41 -0.57 -25.52
CA LYS A 489 -6.25 -0.50 -26.71
C LYS A 489 -6.90 0.88 -26.67
N PRO A 490 -6.40 1.86 -27.44
CA PRO A 490 -7.11 3.11 -27.59
C PRO A 490 -8.50 2.79 -28.12
N SER A 491 -9.53 3.24 -27.40
CA SER A 491 -10.89 3.33 -27.91
C SER A 491 -10.96 4.33 -29.07
#